data_AF-A0A3D6CFB2-F1
#
_entry.id   AF-A0A3D6CFB2-F1
#
_cell.length_a   1.000
_cell.length_b   1.000
_cell.length_c   1.000
_cell.angle_alpha   90.00
_cell.angle_beta   90.00
_cell.angle_gamma   90.00
#
_symmetry.space_group_name_H-M   'P 1'
#
loop_
_entity.id
_entity.type
_entity.pdbx_description
1 polymer ?
#
loop_
_entity_poly.entity_id
_entity_poly.type
_entity_poly.pdbx_seq_one_letter_code
_entity_poly.pdbx_strand_id
1 'polypeptide(L)'
;MRRNRILLTLFLLGTACGGVKAQQYRRGEHTRVPAWQVMPEFYVSVPLPISGEVKPIPGRFDAGNALTYLEIVYDLQQRPHQVLYQTDFTGSLLYIGISQGLSVAFHRSEKPMIFFTKCLRDLRESPASWKLADQAMQCVIDRLNFSSQP
;
A
#
# COMPACT_ATOMS: atom_id res chain seq x y z
N MET A 1 -41.86 -31.57 18.67
CA MET A 1 -41.21 -30.84 17.57
C MET A 1 -40.36 -29.61 17.97
N ARG A 2 -40.16 -29.28 19.26
CA ARG A 2 -39.35 -28.11 19.68
C ARG A 2 -37.83 -28.38 19.78
N ARG A 3 -37.42 -29.63 20.01
CA ARG A 3 -36.03 -30.01 20.31
C ARG A 3 -35.11 -29.98 19.07
N ASN A 4 -35.65 -30.24 17.87
CA ASN A 4 -34.90 -30.17 16.61
C ASN A 4 -34.63 -28.74 16.12
N ARG A 5 -35.39 -27.73 16.59
CA ARG A 5 -35.17 -26.34 16.17
C ARG A 5 -33.93 -25.73 16.83
N ILE A 6 -33.65 -26.09 18.08
CA ILE A 6 -32.51 -25.57 18.85
C ILE A 6 -31.16 -26.06 18.28
N LEU A 7 -31.10 -27.33 17.88
CA LEU A 7 -29.91 -27.90 17.24
C LEU A 7 -29.62 -27.27 15.87
N LEU A 8 -30.65 -26.92 15.10
CA LEU A 8 -30.48 -26.27 13.81
C LEU A 8 -29.92 -24.84 13.96
N THR A 9 -30.38 -24.08 14.96
CA THR A 9 -29.89 -22.71 15.19
C THR A 9 -28.42 -22.70 15.66
N LEU A 10 -28.02 -23.65 16.49
CA LEU A 10 -26.62 -23.80 16.94
C LEU A 10 -25.68 -24.21 15.79
N PHE A 11 -26.16 -25.03 14.84
CA PHE A 11 -25.38 -25.41 13.66
C PHE A 11 -25.21 -24.25 12.65
N LEU A 12 -26.21 -23.36 12.56
CA LEU A 12 -26.15 -22.14 11.75
C LEU A 12 -25.25 -21.06 12.38
N LEU A 13 -25.17 -20.98 13.71
CA LEU A 13 -24.25 -20.07 14.42
C LEU A 13 -22.78 -20.53 14.31
N GLY A 14 -22.51 -21.83 14.20
CA GLY A 14 -21.15 -22.36 14.05
C GLY A 14 -20.54 -22.19 12.65
N THR A 15 -21.35 -21.92 11.63
CA THR A 15 -20.89 -21.80 10.23
C THR A 15 -20.75 -20.36 9.74
N ALA A 16 -21.15 -19.37 10.54
CA ALA A 16 -20.99 -17.95 10.22
C ALA A 16 -19.57 -17.39 10.52
N CYS A 17 -18.70 -18.15 11.18
CA CYS A 17 -17.27 -17.82 11.34
C CYS A 17 -16.43 -18.22 10.10
N GLY A 18 -17.05 -18.26 8.92
CA GLY A 18 -16.42 -18.53 7.64
C GLY A 18 -15.64 -17.33 7.11
N GLY A 19 -14.48 -17.07 7.71
CA GLY A 19 -13.31 -16.51 7.03
C GLY A 19 -13.47 -15.14 6.38
N VAL A 20 -13.38 -14.07 7.17
CA VAL A 20 -12.72 -12.86 6.69
C VAL A 20 -11.27 -13.27 6.43
N LYS A 21 -10.92 -13.70 5.21
CA LYS A 21 -9.52 -13.92 4.85
C LYS A 21 -8.83 -12.57 4.98
N ALA A 22 -8.10 -12.40 6.08
CA ALA A 22 -7.24 -11.27 6.33
C ALA A 22 -6.35 -11.08 5.10
N GLN A 23 -6.52 -9.97 4.38
CA GLN A 23 -5.76 -9.68 3.17
C GLN A 23 -4.33 -9.30 3.57
N GLN A 24 -3.35 -10.15 3.24
CA GLN A 24 -1.94 -9.91 3.58
C GLN A 24 -1.10 -9.70 2.32
N TYR A 25 -0.26 -8.68 2.37
CA TYR A 25 0.72 -8.31 1.35
C TYR A 25 2.12 -8.33 1.97
N ARG A 26 3.10 -8.77 1.18
CA ARG A 26 4.52 -8.85 1.59
C ARG A 26 5.40 -8.20 0.54
N ARG A 27 6.43 -7.49 0.99
CA ARG A 27 7.49 -6.95 0.11
C ARG A 27 8.24 -8.10 -0.55
N GLY A 28 8.59 -7.92 -1.80
CA GLY A 28 9.36 -8.83 -2.62
C GLY A 28 10.64 -8.17 -3.09
N GLU A 29 10.95 -8.37 -4.37
CA GLU A 29 12.14 -7.79 -4.99
C GLU A 29 12.02 -6.28 -5.16
N HIS A 30 13.14 -5.61 -4.97
CA HIS A 30 13.29 -4.18 -5.19
C HIS A 30 14.37 -3.97 -6.25
N THR A 31 14.09 -3.17 -7.27
CA THR A 31 15.01 -2.96 -8.40
C THR A 31 14.97 -1.52 -8.88
N ARG A 32 16.15 -0.98 -9.19
CA ARG A 32 16.27 0.31 -9.86
C ARG A 32 15.98 0.14 -11.34
N VAL A 33 15.10 0.98 -11.89
CA VAL A 33 14.70 0.94 -13.30
C VAL A 33 14.95 2.30 -13.96
N PRO A 34 15.33 2.35 -15.25
CA PRO A 34 15.42 3.60 -15.97
C PRO A 34 14.02 4.24 -16.13
N ALA A 35 13.84 5.48 -15.68
CA ALA A 35 12.53 6.15 -15.71
C ALA A 35 11.89 6.23 -17.11
N TRP A 36 12.71 6.40 -18.14
CA TRP A 36 12.25 6.45 -19.54
C TRP A 36 11.72 5.12 -20.07
N GLN A 37 11.97 3.99 -19.40
CA GLN A 37 11.39 2.68 -19.74
C GLN A 37 10.04 2.43 -19.06
N VAL A 38 9.64 3.31 -18.14
CA VAL A 38 8.42 3.14 -17.37
C VAL A 38 7.25 3.80 -18.10
N MET A 39 6.14 3.09 -18.15
CA MET A 39 4.86 3.58 -18.67
C MET A 39 3.98 4.00 -17.47
N PRO A 40 4.04 5.28 -17.03
CA PRO A 40 3.38 5.74 -15.81
C PRO A 40 1.85 5.58 -15.85
N GLU A 41 1.24 5.54 -17.03
CA GLU A 41 -0.20 5.33 -17.24
C GLU A 41 -0.73 3.98 -16.71
N PHE A 42 0.15 3.00 -16.49
CA PHE A 42 -0.23 1.72 -15.87
C PHE A 42 -0.20 1.74 -14.34
N TYR A 43 0.12 2.89 -13.75
CA TYR A 43 0.19 3.09 -12.31
C TYR A 43 -0.82 4.14 -11.87
N VAL A 44 -1.52 3.83 -10.78
CA VAL A 44 -2.35 4.80 -10.07
C VAL A 44 -1.44 5.55 -9.10
N SER A 45 -1.28 6.85 -9.32
CA SER A 45 -0.49 7.70 -8.43
C SER A 45 -1.09 7.73 -7.03
N VAL A 46 -0.25 7.47 -6.03
CA VAL A 46 -0.61 7.67 -4.64
C VAL A 46 -0.25 9.11 -4.26
N PRO A 47 -1.21 9.91 -3.78
CA PRO A 47 -0.94 11.28 -3.42
C PRO A 47 0.05 11.38 -2.26
N LEU A 48 1.01 12.30 -2.37
CA LEU A 48 1.98 12.58 -1.31
C LEU A 48 1.59 13.84 -0.54
N PRO A 49 1.73 13.87 0.79
CA PRO A 49 1.56 15.09 1.56
C PRO A 49 2.72 16.07 1.26
N ILE A 50 2.40 17.29 0.81
CA ILE A 50 3.38 18.39 0.68
C ILE A 50 3.35 19.22 1.97
N SER A 51 4.52 19.71 2.40
CA SER A 51 4.67 20.50 3.63
C SER A 51 3.75 21.71 3.65
N GLY A 52 3.05 21.92 4.78
CA GLY A 52 2.38 23.18 5.10
C GLY A 52 0.85 23.15 5.02
N GLU A 53 0.25 22.30 4.18
CA GLU A 53 -1.21 22.15 4.11
C GLU A 53 -1.61 20.68 4.01
N VAL A 54 -2.68 20.31 4.71
CA VAL A 54 -3.22 18.94 4.89
C VAL A 54 -3.76 18.32 3.58
N LYS A 55 -3.51 18.93 2.43
CA LYS A 55 -4.02 18.47 1.14
C LYS A 55 -2.96 17.66 0.40
N PRO A 56 -3.21 16.38 0.13
CA PRO A 56 -2.36 15.59 -0.73
C PRO A 56 -2.30 16.22 -2.13
N ILE A 57 -1.10 16.41 -2.67
CA ILE A 57 -0.92 16.83 -4.06
C ILE A 57 -0.56 15.57 -4.87
N PRO A 58 -1.09 15.40 -6.10
CA PRO A 58 -0.68 14.29 -6.95
C PRO A 58 0.83 14.36 -7.17
N GLY A 59 1.56 13.34 -6.71
CA GLY A 59 2.95 13.16 -7.11
C GLY A 59 3.00 12.99 -8.63
N ARG A 60 3.82 13.78 -9.32
CA ARG A 60 3.99 13.67 -10.76
C ARG A 60 5.23 12.83 -11.05
N PHE A 61 5.07 11.82 -11.90
CA PHE A 61 6.18 11.01 -12.39
C PHE A 61 7.13 11.86 -13.25
N ASP A 62 8.43 11.75 -13.02
CA ASP A 62 9.49 12.41 -13.77
C ASP A 62 10.28 11.39 -14.62
N ALA A 63 10.08 11.41 -15.94
CA ALA A 63 10.76 10.51 -16.87
C ALA A 63 12.29 10.72 -16.96
N GLY A 64 12.80 11.85 -16.43
CA GLY A 64 14.23 12.13 -16.36
C GLY A 64 14.91 11.66 -15.08
N ASN A 65 14.15 11.19 -14.08
CA ASN A 65 14.70 10.88 -12.77
C ASN A 65 15.50 9.56 -12.76
N ALA A 66 16.80 9.65 -12.51
CA ALA A 66 17.70 8.51 -12.46
C ALA A 66 17.44 7.58 -11.25
N LEU A 67 16.77 8.05 -10.20
CA LEU A 67 16.46 7.33 -8.96
C LEU A 67 15.00 6.87 -8.97
N THR A 68 14.69 6.05 -9.97
CA THR A 68 13.39 5.40 -10.13
C THR A 68 13.50 3.92 -9.80
N TYR A 69 12.52 3.41 -9.07
CA TYR A 69 12.55 2.07 -8.52
C TYR A 69 11.20 1.37 -8.71
N LEU A 70 11.28 0.06 -8.95
CA LEU A 70 10.16 -0.84 -8.98
C LEU A 70 10.29 -1.82 -7.81
N GLU A 71 9.26 -1.89 -6.98
CA GLU A 71 9.14 -2.88 -5.93
C GLU A 71 7.99 -3.84 -6.24
N ILE A 72 8.29 -5.13 -6.15
CA ILE A 72 7.30 -6.20 -6.27
C ILE A 72 6.68 -6.46 -4.91
N VAL A 73 5.36 -6.52 -4.86
CA VAL A 73 4.58 -6.85 -3.66
C VAL A 73 3.75 -8.09 -3.96
N TYR A 74 3.85 -9.10 -3.11
CA TYR A 74 3.10 -10.35 -3.26
C TYR A 74 1.88 -10.38 -2.36
N ASP A 75 0.75 -10.84 -2.90
CA ASP A 75 -0.42 -11.16 -2.09
C ASP A 75 -0.31 -12.57 -1.46
N LEU A 76 -1.33 -12.96 -0.68
CA LEU A 76 -1.41 -14.31 -0.08
C LEU A 76 -1.41 -15.46 -1.09
N GLN A 77 -1.79 -15.22 -2.34
CA GLN A 77 -1.77 -16.19 -3.43
C GLN A 77 -0.47 -16.16 -4.22
N GLN A 78 0.56 -15.43 -3.74
CA GLN A 78 1.84 -15.22 -4.44
C GLN A 78 1.68 -14.53 -5.80
N ARG A 79 0.59 -13.77 -6.01
CA ARG A 79 0.45 -12.97 -7.23
C ARG A 79 1.27 -11.69 -7.10
N PRO A 80 2.09 -11.36 -8.10
CA PRO A 80 2.91 -10.16 -8.06
C PRO A 80 2.08 -8.92 -8.38
N HIS A 81 2.33 -7.88 -7.60
CA HIS A 81 1.88 -6.52 -7.82
C HIS A 81 3.08 -5.60 -7.85
N GLN A 82 2.93 -4.44 -8.47
CA GLN A 82 4.02 -3.50 -8.62
C GLN A 82 3.74 -2.18 -7.89
N VAL A 83 4.78 -1.66 -7.26
CA VAL A 83 4.88 -0.31 -6.71
C VAL A 83 6.06 0.38 -7.40
N LEU A 84 5.76 1.44 -8.12
CA LEU A 84 6.73 2.33 -8.73
C LEU A 84 6.98 3.50 -7.80
N TYR A 85 8.23 3.89 -7.57
CA TYR A 85 8.51 5.11 -6.80
C TYR A 85 9.78 5.81 -7.28
N GLN A 86 9.85 7.11 -7.01
CA GLN A 86 11.00 7.95 -7.33
C GLN A 86 11.47 8.67 -6.08
N THR A 87 12.78 8.81 -5.95
CA THR A 87 13.40 9.58 -4.88
C THR A 87 14.25 10.71 -5.44
N ASP A 88 14.60 11.67 -4.59
CA ASP A 88 15.74 12.54 -4.84
C ASP A 88 17.05 11.88 -4.37
N PHE A 89 18.17 12.59 -4.52
CA PHE A 89 19.50 12.13 -4.12
C PHE A 89 19.68 11.99 -2.60
N THR A 90 18.78 12.58 -1.80
CA THR A 90 18.76 12.45 -0.33
C THR A 90 17.98 11.23 0.15
N GLY A 91 17.30 10.54 -0.77
CA GLY A 91 16.38 9.44 -0.46
C GLY A 91 14.95 9.88 -0.18
N SER A 92 14.64 11.19 -0.31
CA SER A 92 13.30 11.71 -0.10
C SER A 92 12.38 11.29 -1.24
N LEU A 93 11.16 10.88 -0.89
CA LEU A 93 10.18 10.35 -1.84
C LEU A 93 9.52 11.46 -2.66
N LEU A 94 9.58 11.35 -3.98
CA LEU A 94 9.02 12.31 -4.94
C LEU A 94 7.74 11.80 -5.60
N TYR A 95 7.62 10.48 -5.76
CA TYR A 95 6.51 9.85 -6.44
C TYR A 95 6.27 8.44 -5.88
N ILE A 96 5.01 8.04 -5.79
CA ILE A 96 4.58 6.63 -5.64
C ILE A 96 3.45 6.37 -6.64
N GLY A 97 3.57 5.28 -7.39
CA GLY A 97 2.53 4.75 -8.26
C GLY A 97 2.31 3.28 -7.92
N ILE A 98 1.07 2.83 -7.89
CA ILE A 98 0.72 1.43 -7.62
C ILE A 98 -0.03 0.83 -8.78
N SER A 99 0.28 -0.41 -9.13
CA SER A 99 -0.43 -1.16 -10.18
C SER A 99 -1.95 -1.19 -9.93
N GLN A 100 -2.74 -1.25 -11.00
CA GLN A 100 -4.21 -1.24 -10.92
C GLN A 100 -4.78 -2.27 -9.93
N GLY A 101 -4.24 -3.51 -9.94
CA GLY A 101 -4.68 -4.57 -9.03
C GLY A 101 -4.41 -4.25 -7.55
N LEU A 102 -3.31 -3.55 -7.26
CA LEU A 102 -2.97 -3.11 -5.92
C LEU A 102 -3.78 -1.88 -5.51
N SER A 103 -4.08 -0.99 -6.45
CA SER A 103 -4.88 0.22 -6.23
C SER A 103 -6.26 -0.08 -5.65
N VAL A 104 -6.93 -1.13 -6.12
CA VAL A 104 -8.24 -1.55 -5.57
C VAL A 104 -8.13 -1.93 -4.09
N ALA A 105 -7.07 -2.63 -3.69
CA ALA A 105 -6.84 -3.02 -2.30
C ALA A 105 -6.37 -1.85 -1.42
N PHE A 106 -5.59 -0.94 -2.00
CA PHE A 106 -5.08 0.25 -1.36
C PHE A 106 -6.20 1.25 -1.09
N HIS A 107 -7.05 1.57 -2.07
CA HIS A 107 -8.09 2.60 -1.94
C HIS A 107 -9.44 2.11 -1.39
N ARG A 108 -9.51 0.91 -0.79
CA ARG A 108 -10.75 0.45 -0.14
C ARG A 108 -11.22 1.46 0.91
N SER A 109 -12.48 1.87 0.83
CA SER A 109 -13.10 2.89 1.68
C SER A 109 -13.10 2.53 3.17
N GLU A 110 -13.16 1.24 3.48
CA GLU A 110 -13.13 0.70 4.85
C GLU A 110 -11.78 0.92 5.55
N LYS A 111 -10.72 1.19 4.78
CA LYS A 111 -9.38 1.37 5.34
C LYS A 111 -9.07 2.88 5.48
N PRO A 112 -8.90 3.39 6.71
CA PRO A 112 -8.69 4.81 6.95
C PRO A 112 -7.35 5.31 6.36
N MET A 113 -7.42 6.30 5.46
CA MET A 113 -6.23 6.89 4.84
C MET A 113 -5.36 7.70 5.81
N ILE A 114 -5.92 8.16 6.92
CA ILE A 114 -5.24 9.04 7.86
C ILE A 114 -3.96 8.41 8.45
N PHE A 115 -3.92 7.10 8.67
CA PHE A 115 -2.73 6.43 9.20
C PHE A 115 -1.60 6.37 8.18
N PHE A 116 -1.93 6.14 6.91
CA PHE A 116 -0.94 6.19 5.82
C PHE A 116 -0.37 7.59 5.66
N THR A 117 -1.24 8.61 5.61
CA THR A 117 -0.80 10.00 5.48
C THR A 117 0.05 10.44 6.67
N LYS A 118 -0.34 10.04 7.89
CA LYS A 118 0.46 10.26 9.09
C LYS A 118 1.81 9.57 9.00
N CYS A 119 1.86 8.30 8.61
CA CYS A 119 3.09 7.54 8.43
C CYS A 119 4.06 8.28 7.50
N LEU A 120 3.61 8.68 6.31
CA LEU A 120 4.45 9.43 5.36
C LEU A 120 4.94 10.78 5.90
N ARG A 121 4.10 11.50 6.66
CA ARG A 121 4.49 12.77 7.27
C ARG A 121 5.56 12.57 8.35
N ASP A 122 5.33 11.64 9.27
CA ASP A 122 6.23 11.37 10.38
C ASP A 122 7.62 10.90 9.86
N LEU A 123 7.66 10.20 8.71
CA LEU A 123 8.92 9.88 8.03
C LEU A 123 9.65 11.12 7.53
N ARG A 124 8.94 12.05 6.90
CA ARG A 124 9.56 13.28 6.36
C ARG A 124 10.16 14.17 7.45
N GLU A 125 9.61 14.12 8.66
CA GLU A 125 10.12 14.84 9.84
C GLU A 125 11.33 14.14 10.49
N SER A 126 11.66 12.91 10.06
CA SER A 126 12.78 12.15 10.58
C SER A 126 14.13 12.69 10.10
N PRO A 127 15.14 12.84 10.97
CA PRO A 127 16.48 13.29 10.60
C PRO A 127 17.28 12.26 9.78
N ALA A 128 16.80 11.02 9.65
CA ALA A 128 17.49 9.94 8.95
C ALA A 128 17.01 9.79 7.49
N SER A 129 17.45 10.70 6.61
CA SER A 129 16.99 10.78 5.21
C SER A 129 17.23 9.52 4.37
N TRP A 130 18.32 8.79 4.63
CA TRP A 130 18.71 7.63 3.84
C TRP A 130 17.81 6.39 3.97
N LYS A 131 16.91 6.35 4.97
CA LYS A 131 15.93 5.26 5.15
C LYS A 131 14.51 5.58 4.68
N LEU A 132 14.29 6.81 4.18
CA LEU A 132 12.94 7.32 3.91
C LEU A 132 12.17 6.48 2.90
N ALA A 133 12.83 6.02 1.83
CA ALA A 133 12.18 5.22 0.80
C ALA A 133 11.70 3.86 1.34
N ASP A 134 12.55 3.13 2.06
CA ASP A 134 12.19 1.83 2.64
C ASP A 134 11.05 1.95 3.65
N GLN A 135 11.10 2.98 4.49
CA GLN A 135 10.06 3.23 5.46
C GLN A 135 8.75 3.69 4.78
N ALA A 136 8.84 4.46 3.70
CA ALA A 136 7.66 4.84 2.93
C ALA A 136 7.00 3.61 2.28
N MET A 137 7.78 2.65 1.80
CA MET A 137 7.26 1.37 1.31
C MET A 137 6.64 0.57 2.45
N GLN A 138 7.18 0.63 3.66
CA GLN A 138 6.51 0.05 4.83
C GLN A 138 5.15 0.71 5.10
N CYS A 139 5.03 2.04 4.98
CA CYS A 139 3.73 2.72 5.08
C CYS A 139 2.72 2.18 4.04
N VAL A 140 3.17 1.91 2.80
CA VAL A 140 2.33 1.32 1.75
C VAL A 140 1.85 -0.08 2.15
N ILE A 141 2.77 -0.93 2.65
CA ILE A 141 2.45 -2.29 3.10
C ILE A 141 1.50 -2.28 4.29
N ASP A 142 1.73 -1.43 5.29
CA ASP A 142 0.86 -1.29 6.45
C ASP A 142 -0.54 -0.85 6.03
N ARG A 143 -0.63 0.08 5.08
CA ARG A 143 -1.91 0.50 4.52
C ARG A 143 -2.63 -0.61 3.76
N LEU A 144 -1.89 -1.46 3.04
CA LEU A 144 -2.44 -2.63 2.37
C LEU A 144 -2.94 -3.68 3.37
N ASN A 145 -2.28 -3.79 4.52
CA ASN A 145 -2.52 -4.79 5.57
C ASN A 145 -3.37 -4.30 6.75
N PHE A 146 -3.91 -3.08 6.72
CA PHE A 146 -4.57 -2.43 7.87
C PHE A 146 -5.64 -3.27 8.59
N SER A 147 -6.44 -4.07 7.85
CA SER A 147 -7.50 -4.93 8.40
C SER A 147 -7.10 -6.40 8.54
N SER A 148 -5.81 -6.70 8.40
CA SER A 148 -5.22 -8.04 8.55
C SER A 148 -4.39 -8.19 9.82
N GLN A 149 -4.22 -7.10 10.56
CA GLN A 149 -3.60 -7.11 11.88
C GLN A 149 -4.66 -7.56 12.91
N PRO A 150 -4.34 -8.54 13.77
CA PRO A 150 -5.26 -9.09 14.77
C PRO A 150 -5.67 -8.07 15.84
#